data_AF-A0AAN7PCI9-F1
#
_entry.id   AF-A0AAN7PCI9-F1
#
_cell.length_a   1.000
_cell.length_b   1.000
_cell.length_c   1.000
_cell.angle_alpha   90.00
_cell.angle_beta   90.00
_cell.angle_gamma   90.00
#
_symmetry.space_group_name_H-M   'P 1'
#
loop_
_entity.id
_entity.type
_entity.pdbx_description
1 polymer ?
#
loop_
_entity_poly.entity_id
_entity_poly.type
_entity_poly.pdbx_seq_one_letter_code
_entity_poly.pdbx_strand_id
1 'polypeptide(L)'
;MNSKEINLKHRIQQVRDSIRKKHNALKRQRLDEETEFTSTYKPIIDPLTTIISKIDVKNAIDVVDFNYGIRCNSERNTWMMGNMPVIIDNNDLLINKQRYTGTLGLYELIFMKTPNKTVVTENDKNEYMKILKETNVLRRSYDPNKQIQGNRTTKYINTIKPLLQQQQQSEAEVNCLQ
;
A
#
# COMPACT_ATOMS: atom_id res chain seq x y z
N MET A 1 32.56 -33.67 -32.09
CA MET A 1 32.33 -32.76 -30.95
C MET A 1 33.46 -32.91 -29.94
N ASN A 2 33.99 -31.81 -29.41
CA ASN A 2 35.10 -31.84 -28.47
C ASN A 2 34.63 -32.47 -27.14
N SER A 3 35.37 -33.46 -26.62
CA SER A 3 35.02 -34.18 -25.38
C SER A 3 34.78 -33.24 -24.18
N LYS A 4 35.49 -32.11 -24.13
CA LYS A 4 35.29 -31.05 -23.13
C LYS A 4 33.91 -30.38 -23.26
N GLU A 5 33.42 -30.20 -24.48
CA GLU A 5 32.13 -29.56 -24.77
C GLU A 5 30.95 -30.48 -24.42
N ILE A 6 31.09 -31.79 -24.66
CA ILE A 6 30.09 -32.80 -24.27
C ILE A 6 29.99 -32.87 -22.74
N ASN A 7 31.13 -32.90 -22.05
CA ASN A 7 31.16 -32.91 -20.59
C ASN A 7 30.53 -31.63 -20.00
N LEU A 8 30.81 -30.47 -20.60
CA LEU A 8 30.23 -29.20 -20.17
C LEU A 8 28.71 -29.18 -20.33
N LYS A 9 28.18 -29.64 -21.48
CA LYS A 9 26.72 -29.74 -21.71
C LYS A 9 26.05 -30.65 -20.70
N HIS A 10 26.66 -31.79 -20.40
CA HIS A 10 26.13 -32.74 -19.41
C HIS A 10 26.06 -32.12 -18.01
N ARG A 11 27.11 -31.39 -17.60
CA ARG A 11 27.15 -30.68 -16.31
C ARG A 11 26.10 -29.57 -16.23
N ILE A 12 25.91 -28.80 -17.30
CA ILE A 12 24.85 -27.78 -17.38
C ILE A 12 23.47 -28.41 -17.21
N GLN A 13 23.23 -29.54 -17.87
CA GLN A 13 21.97 -30.26 -17.77
C GLN A 13 21.71 -30.75 -16.34
N GLN A 14 22.72 -31.36 -15.69
CA GLN A 14 22.63 -31.80 -14.30
C GLN A 14 22.31 -30.65 -13.35
N VAL A 15 23.01 -29.52 -13.48
CA VAL A 15 22.77 -28.33 -12.65
C VAL A 15 21.36 -27.79 -12.86
N ARG A 16 20.88 -27.72 -14.11
CA ARG A 16 19.51 -27.28 -14.43
C ARG A 16 18.47 -28.14 -13.73
N ASP A 17 18.65 -29.45 -13.78
CA ASP A 17 17.69 -30.39 -13.19
C ASP A 17 17.73 -30.35 -11.65
N SER A 18 18.91 -30.15 -11.05
CA SER A 18 19.06 -29.87 -9.61
C SER A 18 18.37 -28.58 -9.19
N ILE A 19 18.54 -27.49 -9.95
CA ILE A 19 17.87 -26.19 -9.70
C ILE A 19 16.35 -26.36 -9.81
N ARG A 20 15.87 -27.04 -10.85
CA ARG A 20 14.43 -27.29 -11.05
C ARG A 20 13.84 -28.09 -9.90
N LYS A 21 14.55 -29.14 -9.45
CA LYS A 21 14.13 -29.94 -8.30
C LYS A 21 14.07 -29.10 -7.02
N LYS A 22 15.07 -28.26 -6.77
CA LYS A 22 15.09 -27.36 -5.60
C LYS A 22 13.99 -26.29 -5.68
N HIS A 23 13.76 -25.69 -6.83
CA HIS A 23 12.68 -24.72 -7.05
C HIS A 23 11.31 -25.34 -6.77
N ASN A 24 11.04 -26.53 -7.29
CA ASN A 24 9.78 -27.23 -7.05
C ASN A 24 9.60 -27.61 -5.57
N ALA A 25 10.67 -28.03 -4.89
CA ALA A 25 10.62 -28.32 -3.45
C ALA A 25 10.30 -27.05 -2.64
N LEU A 26 10.94 -25.92 -2.94
CA LEU A 26 10.67 -24.64 -2.27
C LEU A 26 9.28 -24.10 -2.58
N LYS A 27 8.80 -24.26 -3.83
CA LYS A 27 7.44 -23.86 -4.22
C LYS A 27 6.39 -24.70 -3.49
N ARG A 28 6.62 -26.01 -3.34
CA ARG A 28 5.75 -26.90 -2.56
C ARG A 28 5.75 -26.53 -1.09
N GLN A 29 6.91 -26.37 -0.48
CA GLN A 29 7.01 -25.96 0.92
C GLN A 29 6.23 -24.68 1.21
N ARG A 30 6.35 -23.66 0.34
CA ARG A 30 5.58 -22.41 0.47
C ARG A 30 4.07 -22.62 0.35
N LEU A 31 3.64 -23.48 -0.58
CA LEU A 31 2.23 -23.87 -0.73
C LEU A 31 1.73 -24.60 0.51
N ASP A 32 2.53 -25.53 1.04
CA ASP A 32 2.20 -26.30 2.24
C ASP A 32 2.07 -25.34 3.44
N GLU A 33 3.01 -24.41 3.65
CA GLU A 33 2.95 -23.36 4.68
C GLU A 33 1.69 -22.46 4.54
N GLU A 34 1.34 -22.03 3.33
CA GLU A 34 0.15 -21.20 3.07
C GLU A 34 -1.16 -21.98 3.30
N THR A 35 -1.18 -23.27 2.95
CA THR A 35 -2.32 -24.15 3.23
C THR A 35 -2.45 -24.49 4.70
N GLU A 36 -1.33 -24.69 5.42
CA GLU A 36 -1.31 -24.97 6.85
C GLU A 36 -1.75 -23.74 7.64
N PHE A 37 -1.26 -22.55 7.27
CA PHE A 37 -1.72 -21.26 7.83
C PHE A 37 -3.23 -21.11 7.63
N THR A 38 -3.71 -21.26 6.39
CA THR A 38 -5.14 -21.14 6.08
C THR A 38 -5.97 -22.16 6.85
N SER A 39 -5.52 -23.42 6.95
CA SER A 39 -6.19 -24.47 7.73
C SER A 39 -6.23 -24.15 9.23
N THR A 40 -5.11 -23.66 9.78
CA THR A 40 -4.94 -23.35 11.21
C THR A 40 -5.84 -22.21 11.63
N TYR A 41 -5.91 -21.15 10.82
CA TYR A 41 -6.72 -19.98 11.11
C TYR A 41 -8.16 -20.07 10.57
N LYS A 42 -8.50 -21.13 9.82
CA LYS A 42 -9.86 -21.35 9.29
C LYS A 42 -10.96 -21.22 10.34
N PRO A 43 -10.83 -21.79 11.56
CA PRO A 43 -11.86 -21.67 12.59
C PRO A 43 -12.12 -20.23 13.04
N ILE A 44 -11.20 -19.30 12.77
CA ILE A 44 -11.32 -17.87 13.09
C ILE A 44 -11.68 -17.05 11.85
N ILE A 45 -11.12 -17.38 10.68
CA ILE A 45 -11.42 -16.69 9.42
C ILE A 45 -12.89 -16.89 9.01
N ASP A 46 -13.41 -18.12 9.07
CA ASP A 46 -14.78 -18.44 8.66
C ASP A 46 -15.86 -17.67 9.47
N PRO A 47 -15.80 -17.60 10.82
CA PRO A 47 -16.76 -16.76 11.55
C PRO A 47 -16.57 -15.27 11.28
N LEU A 48 -15.34 -14.77 11.09
CA LEU A 48 -15.11 -13.36 10.75
C LEU A 48 -15.71 -12.99 9.39
N THR A 49 -15.52 -13.83 8.37
CA THR A 49 -16.12 -13.63 7.04
C THR A 49 -17.65 -13.71 7.07
N THR A 50 -18.21 -14.60 7.90
CA THR A 50 -19.65 -14.72 8.12
C THR A 50 -20.23 -13.50 8.82
N ILE A 51 -19.51 -12.91 9.77
CA ILE A 51 -19.93 -11.67 10.43
C ILE A 51 -19.88 -10.50 9.44
N ILE A 52 -18.80 -10.39 8.66
CA ILE A 52 -18.65 -9.34 7.65
C ILE A 52 -19.79 -9.39 6.62
N SER A 53 -20.20 -10.58 6.17
CA SER A 53 -21.29 -10.71 5.19
C SER A 53 -22.67 -10.37 5.76
N LYS A 54 -22.85 -10.46 7.08
CA LYS A 54 -24.07 -10.05 7.79
C LYS A 54 -24.09 -8.58 8.19
N ILE A 55 -22.92 -7.95 8.28
CA ILE A 55 -22.82 -6.50 8.39
C ILE A 55 -23.29 -5.90 7.07
N ASP A 56 -24.04 -4.79 7.11
CA ASP A 56 -24.37 -4.04 5.91
C ASP A 56 -23.10 -3.39 5.33
N VAL A 57 -22.36 -4.18 4.54
CA VAL A 57 -21.06 -3.80 3.97
C VAL A 57 -21.20 -2.56 3.09
N LYS A 58 -22.39 -2.24 2.57
CA LYS A 58 -22.60 -0.97 1.83
C LYS A 58 -22.31 0.24 2.71
N ASN A 59 -22.71 0.21 3.99
CA ASN A 59 -22.42 1.29 4.92
C ASN A 59 -20.92 1.35 5.25
N ALA A 60 -20.25 0.20 5.35
CA ALA A 60 -18.81 0.12 5.59
C ALA A 60 -17.98 0.60 4.37
N ILE A 61 -18.41 0.30 3.14
CA ILE A 61 -17.78 0.83 1.93
C ILE A 61 -17.94 2.35 1.86
N ASP A 62 -19.05 2.89 2.37
CA ASP A 62 -19.24 4.34 2.39
C ASP A 62 -18.32 5.06 3.37
N VAL A 63 -17.77 4.41 4.39
CA VAL A 63 -16.80 5.07 5.30
C VAL A 63 -15.38 5.07 4.76
N VAL A 64 -15.02 4.16 3.85
CA VAL A 64 -13.66 4.02 3.30
C VAL A 64 -13.43 5.01 2.15
N ASP A 65 -12.27 5.67 2.16
CA ASP A 65 -11.86 6.61 1.12
C ASP A 65 -10.99 5.95 0.05
N PHE A 66 -11.51 5.92 -1.17
CA PHE A 66 -10.77 5.45 -2.35
C PHE A 66 -10.22 6.59 -3.21
N ASN A 67 -10.57 7.85 -2.94
CA ASN A 67 -10.12 9.00 -3.70
C ASN A 67 -8.73 9.48 -3.24
N TYR A 68 -8.54 9.56 -1.93
CA TYR A 68 -7.29 9.98 -1.30
C TYR A 68 -6.72 8.93 -0.35
N GLY A 69 -7.15 7.67 -0.51
CA GLY A 69 -6.67 6.51 0.22
C GLY A 69 -6.08 5.44 -0.68
N ILE A 70 -5.72 4.32 -0.07
CA ILE A 70 -5.19 3.15 -0.77
C ILE A 70 -6.34 2.37 -1.41
N ARG A 71 -6.16 1.96 -2.65
CA ARG A 71 -7.10 1.11 -3.41
C ARG A 71 -6.40 -0.14 -3.93
N CYS A 72 -7.15 -1.23 -4.05
CA CYS A 72 -6.66 -2.43 -4.73
C CYS A 72 -6.84 -2.26 -6.24
N ASN A 73 -5.78 -2.50 -7.00
CA ASN A 73 -5.85 -2.72 -8.44
C ASN A 73 -6.02 -4.22 -8.69
N SER A 74 -7.27 -4.64 -8.94
CA SER A 74 -7.63 -6.05 -9.13
C SER A 74 -6.95 -6.72 -10.32
N GLU A 75 -6.61 -5.97 -11.37
CA GLU A 75 -5.96 -6.53 -12.57
C GLU A 75 -4.52 -6.96 -12.29
N ARG A 76 -3.84 -6.19 -11.42
CA ARG A 76 -2.42 -6.39 -11.11
C ARG A 76 -2.21 -7.02 -9.73
N ASN A 77 -3.27 -7.23 -8.97
CA ASN A 77 -3.22 -7.64 -7.56
C ASN A 77 -2.23 -6.78 -6.74
N THR A 78 -2.29 -5.46 -6.94
CA THR A 78 -1.38 -4.49 -6.30
C THR A 78 -2.16 -3.41 -5.57
N TRP A 79 -1.68 -3.01 -4.39
CA TRP A 79 -2.20 -1.85 -3.69
C TRP A 79 -1.62 -0.57 -4.30
N MET A 80 -2.45 0.44 -4.51
CA MET A 80 -2.10 1.68 -5.17
C MET A 80 -2.63 2.87 -4.39
N MET A 81 -1.87 3.96 -4.39
CA MET A 81 -2.33 5.28 -3.97
C MET A 81 -1.86 6.29 -5.01
N GLY A 82 -2.78 7.09 -5.55
CA GLY A 82 -2.50 7.89 -6.74
C GLY A 82 -1.88 7.04 -7.87
N ASN A 83 -0.68 7.41 -8.33
CA ASN A 83 0.09 6.66 -9.33
C ASN A 83 1.17 5.71 -8.77
N MET A 84 1.28 5.59 -7.44
CA MET A 84 2.35 4.82 -6.80
C MET A 84 1.84 3.50 -6.22
N PRO A 85 2.63 2.40 -6.35
CA PRO A 85 2.35 1.16 -5.65
C PRO A 85 2.64 1.32 -4.16
N VAL A 86 1.85 0.61 -3.36
CA VAL A 86 1.98 0.55 -1.91
C VAL A 86 2.26 -0.90 -1.52
N ILE A 87 3.29 -1.10 -0.70
CA ILE A 87 3.58 -2.39 -0.09
C ILE A 87 3.32 -2.25 1.40
N ILE A 88 2.51 -3.15 1.95
CA ILE A 88 2.27 -3.24 3.38
C ILE A 88 3.24 -4.29 3.91
N ASP A 89 4.14 -3.87 4.79
CA ASP A 89 5.15 -4.74 5.40
C ASP A 89 4.96 -4.74 6.92
N ASN A 90 4.45 -5.85 7.45
CA ASN A 90 3.92 -5.96 8.80
C ASN A 90 2.86 -4.90 9.05
N ASN A 91 3.22 -3.85 9.78
CA ASN A 91 2.33 -2.73 10.08
C ASN A 91 2.70 -1.46 9.32
N ASP A 92 3.85 -1.40 8.65
CA ASP A 92 4.34 -0.20 7.98
C ASP A 92 3.97 -0.15 6.50
N LEU A 93 3.99 1.05 5.94
CA LEU A 93 3.73 1.29 4.53
C LEU A 93 5.04 1.63 3.81
N LEU A 94 5.31 0.94 2.70
CA LEU A 94 6.40 1.29 1.79
C LEU A 94 5.79 1.93 0.53
N ILE A 95 6.10 3.20 0.31
CA ILE A 95 5.63 4.00 -0.82
C ILE A 95 6.84 4.74 -1.38
N ASN A 96 7.06 4.66 -2.69
CA ASN A 96 8.23 5.29 -3.34
C ASN A 96 9.60 4.97 -2.69
N LYS A 97 9.78 3.73 -2.20
CA LYS A 97 10.97 3.28 -1.43
C LYS A 97 11.14 3.95 -0.05
N GLN A 98 10.24 4.83 0.35
CA GLN A 98 10.17 5.39 1.69
C GLN A 98 9.31 4.52 2.58
N ARG A 99 9.75 4.30 3.82
CA ARG A 99 8.99 3.58 4.86
C ARG A 99 8.26 4.58 5.74
N TYR A 100 6.98 4.33 5.98
CA TYR A 100 6.09 5.09 6.84
C TYR A 100 5.60 4.19 7.97
N THR A 101 5.78 4.63 9.21
CA THR A 101 5.35 3.86 10.38
C THR A 101 3.83 3.75 10.43
N GLY A 102 3.31 2.53 10.60
CA GLY A 102 1.88 2.27 10.70
C GLY A 102 1.25 2.69 12.01
N THR A 103 1.04 3.98 12.22
CA THR A 103 0.30 4.46 13.38
C THR A 103 -1.21 4.38 13.13
N LEU A 104 -2.00 4.25 14.20
CA LEU A 104 -3.47 4.28 14.09
C LEU A 104 -3.95 5.60 13.45
N GLY A 105 -3.35 6.74 13.83
CA GLY A 105 -3.67 8.04 13.28
C GLY A 105 -3.35 8.16 11.78
N LEU A 106 -2.23 7.61 11.32
CA LEU A 106 -1.90 7.61 9.89
C LEU A 106 -2.87 6.72 9.09
N TYR A 107 -3.22 5.56 9.63
CA TYR A 107 -4.20 4.67 9.00
C TYR A 107 -5.60 5.30 8.90
N GLU A 108 -6.04 6.02 9.92
CA GLU A 108 -7.27 6.81 9.88
C GLU A 108 -7.25 7.83 8.73
N LEU A 109 -6.14 8.57 8.59
CA LEU A 109 -5.97 9.54 7.51
C LEU A 109 -5.93 8.90 6.13
N ILE A 110 -5.39 7.70 5.98
CA ILE A 110 -5.30 7.02 4.67
C ILE A 110 -6.64 6.40 4.29
N PHE A 111 -7.25 5.61 5.17
CA PHE A 111 -8.39 4.77 4.80
C PHE A 111 -9.76 5.38 5.02
N MET A 112 -9.93 6.37 5.91
CA MET A 112 -11.28 6.87 6.25
C MET A 112 -11.64 8.14 5.47
N LYS A 113 -12.91 8.27 5.04
CA LYS A 113 -13.44 9.53 4.46
C LYS A 113 -13.53 10.65 5.49
N THR A 114 -13.81 10.29 6.73
CA THR A 114 -13.88 11.19 7.90
C THR A 114 -12.99 10.64 9.01
N PRO A 115 -11.68 10.95 8.98
CA PRO A 115 -10.73 10.43 9.95
C PRO A 115 -11.11 10.84 11.38
N ASN A 116 -10.95 9.92 12.33
CA ASN A 116 -11.13 10.23 13.74
C ASN A 116 -10.00 11.14 14.24
N LYS A 117 -10.29 12.44 14.37
CA LYS A 117 -9.30 13.46 14.75
C LYS A 117 -8.71 13.26 16.15
N THR A 118 -9.33 12.47 17.03
CA THR A 118 -8.83 12.27 18.40
C THR A 118 -7.60 11.36 18.46
N VAL A 119 -7.41 10.49 17.47
CA VAL A 119 -6.26 9.58 17.40
C VAL A 119 -5.17 10.06 16.45
N VAL A 120 -5.44 11.11 15.67
CA VAL A 120 -4.52 11.67 14.67
C VAL A 120 -3.58 12.68 15.33
N THR A 121 -2.29 12.38 15.32
CA THR A 121 -1.23 13.28 15.80
C THR A 121 -0.79 14.25 14.71
N GLU A 122 -0.04 15.30 15.07
CA GLU A 122 0.54 16.22 14.10
C GLU A 122 1.60 15.53 13.22
N ASN A 123 2.33 14.55 13.77
CA ASN A 123 3.27 13.75 12.99
C ASN A 123 2.55 12.93 11.91
N ASP A 124 1.39 12.34 12.25
CA ASP A 124 0.59 11.57 11.28
C ASP A 124 0.12 12.45 10.12
N LYS A 125 -0.26 13.70 10.40
CA LYS A 125 -0.61 14.68 9.36
C LYS A 125 0.56 15.01 8.45
N ASN A 126 1.76 15.20 9.02
CA ASN A 126 2.97 15.47 8.27
C ASN A 126 3.35 14.29 7.36
N GLU A 127 3.32 13.06 7.88
CA GLU A 127 3.57 11.85 7.10
C GLU A 127 2.52 11.64 6.02
N TYR A 128 1.23 11.80 6.35
CA TYR A 128 0.16 11.72 5.36
C TYR A 128 0.35 12.77 4.25
N MET A 129 0.75 13.99 4.58
CA MET A 129 1.00 15.04 3.60
C MET A 129 2.19 14.71 2.66
N LYS A 130 3.25 14.07 3.18
CA LYS A 130 4.34 13.54 2.35
C LYS A 130 3.82 12.48 1.38
N ILE A 131 3.05 11.51 1.87
CA ILE A 131 2.44 10.45 1.06
C ILE A 131 1.55 11.05 -0.05
N LEU A 132 0.71 12.04 0.27
CA LEU A 132 -0.15 12.71 -0.72
C LEU A 132 0.66 13.36 -1.86
N LYS A 133 1.81 13.96 -1.54
CA LYS A 133 2.71 14.56 -2.54
C LYS A 133 3.42 13.48 -3.37
N GLU A 134 4.01 12.48 -2.71
CA GLU A 134 4.77 11.40 -3.39
C GLU A 134 3.92 10.57 -4.35
N THR A 135 2.67 10.31 -3.96
CA THR A 135 1.72 9.51 -4.75
C THR A 135 1.04 10.29 -5.86
N ASN A 136 1.27 11.61 -5.93
CA ASN A 136 0.59 12.54 -6.83
C ASN A 136 -0.95 12.47 -6.76
N VAL A 137 -1.52 11.92 -5.69
CA VAL A 137 -2.98 11.67 -5.59
C VAL A 137 -3.80 12.97 -5.64
N LEU A 138 -3.18 14.09 -5.25
CA LEU A 138 -3.79 15.42 -5.30
C LEU A 138 -3.80 16.04 -6.70
N ARG A 139 -3.01 15.53 -7.65
CA ARG A 139 -2.84 16.13 -8.98
C ARG A 139 -3.80 15.51 -9.98
N ARG A 140 -4.18 16.30 -11.00
CA ARG A 140 -5.06 15.81 -12.07
C ARG A 140 -4.44 14.59 -12.74
N SER A 141 -5.23 13.51 -12.84
CA SER A 141 -4.81 12.23 -13.42
C SER A 141 -3.55 11.63 -12.76
N TYR A 142 -3.24 12.02 -11.52
CA TYR A 142 -2.03 11.62 -10.80
C TYR A 142 -0.72 11.98 -11.52
N ASP A 143 -0.75 12.96 -12.42
CA ASP A 143 0.40 13.40 -13.19
C ASP A 143 1.21 14.44 -12.38
N PRO A 144 2.52 14.20 -12.10
CA PRO A 144 3.36 15.11 -11.33
C PRO A 144 3.44 16.52 -11.92
N ASN A 145 3.24 16.67 -13.23
CA ASN A 145 3.34 17.95 -13.94
C ASN A 145 2.02 18.71 -13.98
N LYS A 146 0.90 18.10 -13.57
CA LYS A 146 -0.40 18.77 -13.55
C LYS A 146 -0.64 19.46 -12.21
N GLN A 147 -1.46 20.51 -12.25
CA GLN A 147 -1.88 21.22 -11.06
C GLN A 147 -2.65 20.33 -10.07
N ILE A 148 -2.65 20.73 -8.80
CA ILE A 148 -3.50 20.15 -7.76
C ILE A 148 -4.97 20.35 -8.15
N GLN A 149 -5.75 19.28 -8.01
CA GLN A 149 -7.18 19.26 -8.27
C GLN A 149 -7.95 19.46 -6.96
N GLY A 150 -8.59 20.62 -6.84
CA GLY A 150 -9.55 20.85 -5.77
C GLY A 150 -10.76 19.91 -5.88
N ASN A 151 -11.28 19.48 -4.73
CA ASN A 151 -12.43 18.58 -4.64
C ASN A 151 -13.42 19.04 -3.55
N ARG A 152 -14.70 18.72 -3.73
CA ARG A 152 -15.79 19.01 -2.78
C ARG A 152 -16.04 17.90 -1.76
N THR A 153 -15.29 16.79 -1.81
CA THR A 153 -15.37 15.72 -0.80
C THR A 153 -15.07 16.23 0.61
N THR A 154 -15.75 15.68 1.61
CA THR A 154 -15.55 15.98 3.03
C THR A 154 -14.08 15.86 3.45
N LYS A 155 -13.39 14.81 3.02
CA LYS A 155 -11.96 14.60 3.29
C LYS A 155 -11.09 15.75 2.77
N TYR A 156 -11.31 16.14 1.53
CA TYR A 156 -10.56 17.26 0.93
C TYR A 156 -10.79 18.55 1.70
N ILE A 157 -12.05 18.90 1.96
CA ILE A 157 -12.40 20.17 2.60
C ILE A 157 -11.89 20.23 4.05
N ASN A 158 -12.09 19.17 4.83
CA ASN A 158 -11.89 19.20 6.28
C ASN A 158 -10.52 18.70 6.74
N THR A 159 -9.77 18.02 5.87
CA THR A 159 -8.47 17.43 6.21
C THR A 159 -7.39 17.92 5.27
N ILE A 160 -7.48 17.63 3.97
CA ILE A 160 -6.38 17.87 3.01
C ILE A 160 -6.15 19.37 2.75
N LYS A 161 -7.23 20.15 2.52
CA LYS A 161 -7.13 21.57 2.22
C LYS A 161 -6.49 22.36 3.38
N PRO A 162 -6.87 22.16 4.66
CA PRO A 162 -6.15 22.75 5.79
C PRO A 162 -4.67 22.39 5.83
N LEU A 163 -4.29 21.13 5.58
CA LEU A 163 -2.88 20.71 5.55
C LEU A 163 -2.07 21.41 4.45
N LEU A 164 -2.67 21.58 3.26
CA LEU A 164 -2.07 22.32 2.15
C LEU A 164 -1.82 23.79 2.52
N GLN A 165 -2.77 24.43 3.21
CA GLN A 165 -2.65 25.83 3.62
C GLN A 165 -1.57 26.02 4.71
N GLN A 166 -1.52 25.12 5.69
CA GLN A 166 -0.51 25.13 6.75
C GLN A 166 0.90 25.00 6.18
N GLN A 167 1.12 24.11 5.21
CA GLN A 167 2.44 23.98 4.59
C GLN A 167 2.86 25.24 3.82
N GLN A 168 1.95 25.86 3.05
CA GLN A 168 2.25 27.10 2.33
C GLN A 168 2.64 28.24 3.28
N GLN A 169 1.99 28.32 4.45
CA GLN A 169 2.35 29.30 5.48
C GLN A 169 3.73 29.01 6.06
N SER A 170 4.02 27.75 6.42
CA SER A 170 5.34 27.39 6.96
C SER A 170 6.48 27.61 5.96
N GLU A 171 6.24 27.33 4.67
CA GLU A 171 7.22 27.54 3.61
C GLU A 171 7.44 29.04 3.35
N ALA A 172 6.39 29.86 3.44
CA ALA A 172 6.48 31.31 3.31
C ALA A 172 7.21 31.97 4.50
N GLU A 173 6.97 31.50 5.72
CA GLU A 173 7.63 32.00 6.93
C GLU A 173 9.14 31.72 6.92
N VAL A 174 9.55 30.53 6.48
CA VAL A 174 10.97 30.17 6.35
C VAL A 174 11.67 31.05 5.31
N ASN A 175 11.03 31.31 4.16
CA ASN A 175 11.61 32.12 3.09
C ASN A 175 11.71 33.62 3.45
N CYS A 176 10.86 34.14 4.33
CA CYS A 176 10.92 35.54 4.76
C CYS A 176 12.04 35.82 5.79
N LEU A 177 12.66 34.78 6.34
CA LEU A 177 13.77 34.88 7.31
C LEU A 177 15.15 34.67 6.67
N GLN A 178 15.21 34.47 5.35
CA GLN A 178 16.44 34.33 4.55
C GLN A 178 16.69 35.59 3.71
#